data_AF-A0A435GIR8-F1
#
_entry.id   AF-A0A435GIR8-F1
#
_cell.length_a   1.000
_cell.length_b   1.000
_cell.length_c   1.000
_cell.angle_alpha   90.00
_cell.angle_beta   90.00
_cell.angle_gamma   90.00
#
_symmetry.space_group_name_H-M   'P 1'
#
loop_
_entity.id
_entity.type
_entity.pdbx_description
1 polymer ?
#
loop_
_entity_poly.entity_id
_entity_poly.type
_entity_poly.pdbx_seq_one_letter_code
_entity_poly.pdbx_strand_id
1 'polypeptide(L)'
;LKLGAEVTAITRQGHDKVANDGRKDAPFVIRYRDGGGEHRFLARAVIDASGTWWRPNPIGIDGLPVAGEGEASARIAYGIPDVVGKAREDYAGKRVLVIGGGHSAINVALALMELQDGAPGTEIFWALRHANME
;
A
#
# COMPACT_ATOMS: atom_id res chain seq x y z
N LEU A 1 -19.58 -9.01 -11.31
CA LEU A 1 -18.59 -8.72 -10.24
C LEU A 1 -19.08 -9.35 -8.96
N LYS A 2 -18.23 -10.08 -8.23
CA LYS A 2 -18.58 -10.63 -6.91
C LYS A 2 -17.88 -9.76 -5.86
N LEU A 3 -18.66 -8.91 -5.20
CA LEU A 3 -18.17 -7.99 -4.16
C LEU A 3 -18.23 -8.67 -2.80
N GLY A 4 -17.46 -8.18 -1.82
CA GLY A 4 -17.37 -8.81 -0.50
C GLY A 4 -16.71 -10.21 -0.52
N ALA A 5 -15.95 -10.51 -1.58
CA ALA A 5 -15.23 -11.77 -1.75
C ALA A 5 -13.72 -11.50 -1.73
N GLU A 6 -13.05 -11.92 -0.67
CA GLU A 6 -11.61 -11.80 -0.48
C GLU A 6 -10.90 -13.05 -1.03
N VAL A 7 -10.04 -12.90 -2.02
CA VAL A 7 -9.21 -14.01 -2.52
C VAL A 7 -8.10 -14.29 -1.51
N THR A 8 -8.09 -15.48 -0.93
CA THR A 8 -7.17 -15.88 0.13
C THR A 8 -6.00 -16.72 -0.37
N ALA A 9 -6.19 -17.46 -1.47
CA ALA A 9 -5.12 -18.25 -2.07
C ALA A 9 -5.36 -18.51 -3.56
N ILE A 10 -4.25 -18.59 -4.30
CA ILE A 10 -4.20 -19.02 -5.69
C ILE A 10 -3.11 -20.09 -5.82
N THR A 11 -3.44 -21.22 -6.44
CA THR A 11 -2.46 -22.28 -6.76
C THR A 11 -2.81 -22.96 -8.08
N ARG A 12 -2.01 -23.93 -8.54
CA ARG A 12 -2.33 -24.79 -9.69
C ARG A 12 -2.90 -26.13 -9.18
N GLN A 13 -3.95 -26.61 -9.83
CA GLN A 13 -4.64 -27.83 -9.39
C GLN A 13 -3.70 -29.04 -9.43
N GLY A 14 -3.56 -29.74 -8.31
CA GLY A 14 -2.73 -30.95 -8.22
C GLY A 14 -1.22 -30.70 -8.20
N HIS A 15 -0.78 -29.44 -8.15
CA HIS A 15 0.64 -29.09 -8.05
C HIS A 15 0.92 -28.40 -6.71
N ASP A 16 1.94 -28.90 -6.02
CA ASP A 16 2.55 -28.19 -4.90
C ASP A 16 3.45 -27.03 -5.41
N LYS A 17 4.21 -26.39 -4.52
CA LYS A 17 5.07 -25.26 -4.90
C LYS A 17 6.30 -25.66 -5.71
N VAL A 18 6.71 -26.93 -5.69
CA VAL A 18 8.02 -27.39 -6.18
C VAL A 18 7.87 -28.15 -7.51
N ALA A 19 6.73 -28.79 -7.75
CA ALA A 19 6.46 -29.54 -8.98
C ALA A 19 6.20 -28.63 -10.19
N ASN A 20 6.94 -28.89 -11.27
CA ASN A 20 6.88 -28.14 -12.54
C ASN A 20 6.26 -28.91 -13.71
N ASP A 21 6.38 -30.23 -13.75
CA ASP A 21 5.84 -31.05 -14.85
C ASP A 21 4.31 -30.92 -14.92
N GLY A 22 3.77 -30.61 -16.10
CA GLY A 22 2.32 -30.39 -16.33
C GLY A 22 1.72 -29.13 -15.70
N ARG A 23 2.49 -28.37 -14.90
CA ARG A 23 2.02 -27.22 -14.13
C ARG A 23 1.39 -26.11 -14.99
N LYS A 24 1.95 -25.88 -16.18
CA LYS A 24 1.47 -24.85 -17.11
C LYS A 24 0.05 -25.15 -17.63
N ASP A 25 -0.28 -26.43 -17.76
CA ASP A 25 -1.52 -26.93 -18.38
C ASP A 25 -2.63 -27.15 -17.33
N ALA A 26 -2.27 -27.29 -16.04
CA ALA A 26 -3.24 -27.41 -14.94
C ALA A 26 -4.00 -26.09 -14.70
N PRO A 27 -5.32 -26.08 -14.49
CA PRO A 27 -6.06 -24.86 -14.17
C PRO A 27 -5.62 -24.28 -12.82
N PHE A 28 -5.83 -22.98 -12.65
CA PHE A 28 -5.71 -22.34 -11.34
C PHE A 28 -6.84 -22.79 -10.42
N VAL A 29 -6.52 -23.00 -9.16
CA VAL A 29 -7.45 -23.12 -8.05
C VAL A 29 -7.44 -21.79 -7.32
N ILE A 30 -8.60 -21.16 -7.23
CA ILE A 30 -8.79 -19.93 -6.45
C ILE A 30 -9.61 -20.28 -5.22
N ARG A 31 -9.10 -19.88 -4.05
CA ARG A 31 -9.86 -19.89 -2.79
C ARG A 31 -10.20 -18.45 -2.44
N TYR A 32 -11.45 -18.24 -2.02
CA TYR A 32 -11.90 -16.94 -1.56
C TYR A 32 -12.88 -17.12 -0.41
N ARG A 33 -13.01 -16.07 0.41
CA ARG A 33 -13.97 -16.00 1.51
C ARG A 33 -14.97 -14.89 1.25
N ASP A 34 -16.24 -15.15 1.53
CA ASP A 34 -17.30 -14.15 1.56
C ASP A 34 -18.20 -14.35 2.80
N GLY A 35 -19.31 -13.62 2.89
CA GLY A 35 -20.26 -13.73 4.01
C GLY A 35 -20.90 -15.13 4.16
N GLY A 36 -20.81 -15.99 3.15
CA GLY A 36 -21.25 -17.39 3.19
C GLY A 36 -20.15 -18.40 3.54
N GLY A 37 -18.93 -17.95 3.79
CA GLY A 37 -17.81 -18.80 4.20
C GLY A 37 -16.70 -18.93 3.14
N GLU A 38 -15.97 -20.03 3.17
CA GLU A 38 -14.86 -20.32 2.24
C GLU A 38 -15.36 -21.05 1.01
N HIS A 39 -14.89 -20.63 -0.16
CA HIS A 39 -15.26 -21.15 -1.46
C HIS A 39 -14.03 -21.50 -2.29
N ARG A 40 -14.23 -22.40 -3.26
CA ARG A 40 -13.18 -22.83 -4.20
C ARG A 40 -13.73 -22.92 -5.61
N PHE A 41 -12.99 -22.42 -6.60
CA PHE A 41 -13.31 -22.63 -8.01
C PHE A 41 -12.06 -22.73 -8.89
N LEU A 42 -12.25 -23.21 -10.12
CA LEU A 42 -11.20 -23.37 -11.13
C LEU A 42 -11.22 -22.23 -12.14
N ALA A 43 -10.05 -21.75 -12.53
CA ALA A 43 -9.89 -20.73 -13.56
C ALA A 43 -8.78 -21.12 -14.54
N ARG A 44 -9.00 -20.82 -15.83
CA ARG A 44 -7.98 -21.05 -16.87
C ARG A 44 -6.82 -20.04 -16.82
N ALA A 45 -7.07 -18.86 -16.26
CA ALA A 45 -6.12 -17.77 -16.13
C ALA A 45 -6.50 -16.88 -14.94
N VAL A 46 -5.53 -16.17 -14.39
CA VAL A 46 -5.72 -15.18 -13.32
C VAL A 46 -4.98 -13.90 -13.72
N ILE A 47 -5.64 -12.77 -13.54
CA ILE A 47 -5.03 -11.44 -13.59
C ILE A 47 -5.04 -10.92 -12.16
N ASP A 48 -3.85 -10.72 -11.58
CA ASP A 48 -3.72 -10.10 -10.26
C ASP A 48 -3.75 -8.58 -10.41
N ALA A 49 -4.79 -7.97 -9.85
CA ALA A 49 -4.97 -6.53 -9.77
C ALA A 49 -5.14 -6.07 -8.31
N SER A 50 -4.62 -6.84 -7.35
CA SER A 50 -4.69 -6.53 -5.91
C SER A 50 -3.86 -5.30 -5.51
N GLY A 51 -2.87 -4.94 -6.34
CA GLY A 51 -1.95 -3.83 -6.08
C GLY A 51 -1.03 -4.09 -4.89
N THR A 52 -0.32 -3.06 -4.45
CA THR A 52 0.62 -3.12 -3.32
C THR A 52 0.18 -2.27 -2.12
N TRP A 53 -1.03 -1.70 -2.18
CA TRP A 53 -1.53 -0.71 -1.21
C TRP A 53 -1.48 -1.19 0.24
N TRP A 54 -1.71 -2.49 0.46
CA TRP A 54 -1.76 -3.09 1.80
C TRP A 54 -0.40 -3.49 2.37
N ARG A 55 0.69 -3.26 1.63
CA ARG A 55 2.08 -3.54 2.06
C ARG A 55 2.97 -2.33 1.81
N PRO A 56 2.83 -1.28 2.62
CA PRO A 56 3.65 -0.09 2.44
C PRO A 56 5.13 -0.40 2.72
N ASN A 57 6.01 0.30 2.00
CA ASN A 57 7.45 0.19 2.23
C ASN A 57 7.82 0.97 3.51
N PRO A 58 8.36 0.30 4.56
CA PRO A 58 8.73 0.98 5.81
C PRO A 58 9.74 2.11 5.60
N ILE A 59 9.96 2.93 6.62
CA ILE A 59 10.85 4.09 6.55
C ILE A 59 12.30 3.66 6.30
N GLY A 60 12.73 2.51 6.84
CA GLY A 60 14.11 2.04 6.75
C GLY A 60 14.58 1.79 5.32
N ILE A 61 15.85 2.10 5.08
CA ILE A 61 16.51 1.98 3.77
C ILE A 61 16.85 0.53 3.39
N ASP A 62 16.85 -0.37 4.37
CA ASP A 62 17.10 -1.80 4.25
C ASP A 62 15.80 -2.62 4.10
N GLY A 63 14.66 -1.94 3.94
CA GLY A 63 13.35 -2.57 3.83
C GLY A 63 12.77 -3.02 5.17
N LEU A 64 13.35 -2.59 6.29
CA LEU A 64 12.86 -2.87 7.64
C LEU A 64 12.28 -1.60 8.29
N PRO A 65 11.32 -1.74 9.22
CA PRO A 65 10.87 -0.61 10.03
C PRO A 65 12.03 -0.02 10.85
N VAL A 66 12.07 1.31 10.98
CA VAL A 66 12.98 1.96 11.91
C VAL A 66 12.48 1.82 13.35
N ALA A 67 13.39 1.99 14.32
CA ALA A 67 13.00 2.01 15.72
C ALA A 67 11.93 3.08 15.98
N GLY A 68 10.85 2.70 16.67
CA GLY A 68 9.71 3.57 16.97
C GLY A 68 8.64 3.68 15.88
N GLU A 69 8.86 3.14 14.67
CA GLU A 69 7.90 3.25 13.57
C GLU A 69 6.55 2.59 13.89
N GLY A 70 6.57 1.39 14.47
CA GLY A 70 5.35 0.68 14.89
C GLY A 70 4.60 1.39 16.03
N GLU A 71 5.33 1.90 17.01
CA GLU A 71 4.78 2.64 18.17
C GLU A 71 4.16 3.97 17.73
N ALA A 72 4.74 4.62 16.72
CA ALA A 72 4.26 5.86 16.14
C ALA A 72 3.21 5.67 15.02
N SER A 73 2.72 4.44 14.78
CA SER A 73 1.79 4.13 13.68
C SER A 73 0.56 5.04 13.60
N ALA A 74 0.01 5.48 14.74
CA ALA A 74 -1.13 6.41 14.78
C ALA A 74 -0.80 7.83 14.26
N ARG A 75 0.48 8.17 14.07
CA ARG A 75 0.97 9.45 13.54
C ARG A 75 1.62 9.31 12.16
N ILE A 76 1.61 8.10 11.59
CA ILE A 76 2.24 7.80 10.30
C ILE A 76 1.12 7.41 9.32
N ALA A 77 1.00 8.20 8.25
CA ALA A 77 0.16 7.84 7.12
C ALA A 77 1.03 7.24 6.02
N TYR A 78 0.82 5.96 5.70
CA TYR A 78 1.36 5.39 4.48
C TYR A 78 0.43 5.68 3.29
N GLY A 79 1.04 5.96 2.12
CA GLY A 79 0.31 6.31 0.91
C GLY A 79 0.21 7.82 0.70
N ILE A 80 -0.92 8.28 0.16
CA ILE A 80 -1.17 9.69 -0.19
C ILE A 80 -2.43 10.14 0.58
N PRO A 81 -2.29 10.74 1.78
CA PRO A 81 -3.43 11.25 2.52
C PRO A 81 -4.07 12.44 1.80
N ASP A 82 -5.39 12.55 1.89
CA ASP A 82 -6.17 13.69 1.37
C ASP A 82 -6.06 14.89 2.32
N VAL A 83 -4.89 15.53 2.34
CA VAL A 83 -4.51 16.59 3.31
C VAL A 83 -5.24 17.92 3.10
N VAL A 84 -5.80 18.16 1.91
CA VAL A 84 -6.60 19.36 1.63
C VAL A 84 -8.09 19.09 1.96
N GLY A 85 -8.55 17.84 1.80
CA GLY A 85 -9.90 17.41 2.09
C GLY A 85 -10.03 16.72 3.45
N LYS A 86 -10.33 15.41 3.43
CA LYS A 86 -10.81 14.68 4.61
C LYS A 86 -9.82 14.66 5.78
N ALA A 87 -8.53 14.66 5.51
CA ALA A 87 -7.50 14.59 6.54
C ALA A 87 -7.02 15.97 7.00
N ARG A 88 -7.62 17.07 6.52
CA ARG A 88 -7.14 18.44 6.77
C ARG A 88 -6.84 18.74 8.24
N GLU A 89 -7.70 18.33 9.15
CA GLU A 89 -7.55 18.61 10.60
C GLU A 89 -6.32 17.95 11.22
N ASP A 90 -5.86 16.82 10.66
CA ASP A 90 -4.68 16.09 11.14
C ASP A 90 -3.37 16.77 10.74
N TYR A 91 -3.39 17.61 9.71
CA TYR A 91 -2.18 18.23 9.12
C TYR A 91 -2.13 19.76 9.26
N ALA A 92 -3.27 20.44 9.30
CA ALA A 92 -3.33 21.90 9.33
C ALA A 92 -2.64 22.48 10.58
N GLY A 93 -1.68 23.38 10.37
CA GLY A 93 -0.92 24.01 11.46
C GLY A 93 0.03 23.06 12.18
N LYS A 94 0.35 21.89 11.59
CA LYS A 94 1.25 20.89 12.18
C LYS A 94 2.60 20.89 11.49
N ARG A 95 3.56 20.21 12.12
CA ARG A 95 4.87 19.89 11.56
C ARG A 95 4.79 18.51 10.91
N VAL A 96 4.95 18.45 9.60
CA VAL A 96 4.73 17.25 8.79
C VAL A 96 6.03 16.85 8.12
N LEU A 97 6.43 15.58 8.29
CA LEU A 97 7.59 15.01 7.60
C LEU A 97 7.11 14.11 6.45
N VAL A 98 7.49 14.47 5.23
CA VAL A 98 7.30 13.65 4.02
C VAL A 98 8.55 12.81 3.80
N ILE A 99 8.39 11.50 3.63
CA ILE A 99 9.52 10.55 3.47
C ILE A 99 9.44 9.89 2.09
N GLY A 100 10.51 10.02 1.30
CA GLY A 100 10.65 9.40 -0.03
C GLY A 100 10.77 10.42 -1.17
N GLY A 101 11.34 10.00 -2.31
CA GLY A 101 11.60 10.88 -3.46
C GLY A 101 10.71 10.62 -4.68
N GLY A 102 9.83 9.61 -4.66
CA GLY A 102 8.99 9.27 -5.80
C GLY A 102 7.77 10.17 -5.97
N HIS A 103 7.04 9.98 -7.08
CA HIS A 103 5.84 10.76 -7.43
C HIS A 103 4.80 10.88 -6.30
N SER A 104 4.60 9.83 -5.50
CA SER A 104 3.65 9.88 -4.38
C SER A 104 4.06 10.91 -3.32
N ALA A 105 5.35 10.98 -2.98
CA ALA A 105 5.85 11.95 -2.01
C ALA A 105 5.75 13.38 -2.56
N ILE A 106 6.09 13.57 -3.83
CA ILE A 106 5.96 14.86 -4.53
C ILE A 106 4.51 15.35 -4.49
N ASN A 107 3.54 14.47 -4.80
CA ASN A 107 2.12 14.84 -4.78
C ASN A 107 1.64 15.23 -3.38
N VAL A 108 2.06 14.51 -2.34
CA VAL A 108 1.73 14.87 -0.95
C VAL A 108 2.35 16.22 -0.58
N ALA A 109 3.62 16.46 -0.96
CA ALA A 109 4.27 17.74 -0.71
C ALA A 109 3.53 18.91 -1.38
N LEU A 110 3.09 18.75 -2.63
CA LEU A 110 2.28 19.74 -3.35
C LEU A 110 0.95 20.01 -2.63
N ALA A 111 0.24 18.96 -2.23
CA ALA A 111 -1.02 19.10 -1.49
C ALA A 111 -0.82 19.74 -0.10
N LEU A 112 0.30 19.48 0.58
CA LEU A 112 0.64 20.13 1.83
C LEU A 112 0.99 21.61 1.64
N MET A 113 1.62 21.99 0.52
CA MET A 113 1.85 23.40 0.19
C MET A 113 0.53 24.13 -0.08
N GLU A 114 -0.43 23.50 -0.76
CA GLU A 114 -1.79 24.05 -0.92
C GLU A 114 -2.51 24.18 0.45
N LEU A 115 -2.36 23.18 1.33
CA LEU A 115 -2.89 23.27 2.70
C LEU A 115 -2.29 24.45 3.47
N GLN A 116 -0.98 24.69 3.31
CA GLN A 116 -0.25 25.77 3.98
C GLN A 116 -0.80 27.16 3.62
N ASP A 117 -1.30 27.37 2.40
CA ASP A 117 -1.95 28.62 2.00
C ASP A 117 -3.17 28.96 2.89
N GLY A 118 -3.95 27.94 3.25
CA GLY A 118 -5.11 28.07 4.14
C GLY A 118 -4.80 27.85 5.63
N ALA A 119 -3.60 27.40 5.97
CA ALA A 119 -3.13 27.14 7.33
C ALA A 119 -1.63 27.44 7.43
N PRO A 120 -1.22 28.74 7.51
CA PRO A 120 0.18 29.16 7.40
C PRO A 120 1.12 28.61 8.48
N GLY A 121 0.58 28.14 9.61
CA GLY A 121 1.36 27.47 10.66
C GLY A 121 1.80 26.04 10.31
N THR A 122 1.44 25.53 9.13
CA THR A 122 1.86 24.20 8.67
C THR A 122 3.33 24.23 8.27
N GLU A 123 4.17 23.42 8.90
CA GLU A 123 5.58 23.28 8.54
C GLU A 123 5.80 21.96 7.80
N ILE A 124 6.48 22.01 6.65
CA ILE A 124 6.71 20.83 5.80
C ILE A 124 8.21 20.52 5.81
N PHE A 125 8.55 19.31 6.22
CA PHE A 125 9.89 18.74 6.17
C PHE A 125 9.92 17.62 5.14
N TRP A 126 11.02 17.48 4.40
CA TRP A 126 11.18 16.43 3.41
C TRP A 126 12.46 15.65 3.69
N ALA A 127 12.33 14.34 3.92
CA ALA A 127 13.44 13.41 4.01
C ALA A 127 13.49 12.49 2.78
N LEU A 128 14.66 12.41 2.15
CA LEU A 128 14.94 11.45 1.09
C LEU A 128 15.69 10.24 1.68
N ARG A 129 15.38 9.05 1.18
CA ARG A 129 16.06 7.81 1.59
C ARG A 129 17.44 7.65 0.94
N HIS A 130 17.62 8.27 -0.22
CA HIS A 130 18.86 8.29 -0.98
C HIS A 130 19.18 9.73 -1.40
N ALA A 131 20.46 10.03 -1.59
CA ALA A 131 20.93 11.38 -1.90
C ALA A 131 20.45 11.92 -3.26
N ASN A 132 19.98 11.04 -4.16
CA ASN A 132 19.49 11.41 -5.47
C ASN A 132 17.99 11.13 -5.58
N MET A 133 17.29 12.06 -6.23
CA MET A 133 15.95 11.83 -6.79
C MET A 133 16.15 11.18 -8.16
N GLU A 134 15.57 10.00 -8.38
CA GLU A 134 15.43 9.40 -9.72
C GLU A 134 14.19 9.94 -10.42
#